data_AF-U3U0C8-F1
#
_entry.id   AF-U3U0C8-F1
#
_cell.length_a   1.000
_cell.length_b   1.000
_cell.length_c   1.000
_cell.angle_alpha   90.00
_cell.angle_beta   90.00
_cell.angle_gamma   90.00
#
_symmetry.space_group_name_H-M   'P 1'
#
loop_
_entity.id
_entity.type
_entity.pdbx_description
1 polymer ?
#
loop_
_entity_poly.entity_id
_entity_poly.type
_entity_poly.pdbx_seq_one_letter_code
_entity_poly.pdbx_strand_id
1 'polypeptide(L)'
;MHFAPVLELAQPLQQGSKVLAVDDFLHQIDDLYRYLTAVQDAANSGMPPPSGDAISRLQASAGRLPGSLQNMVSSMAVGASSDAQRRDMDNVRKRITMEVGSFCRQAIAGRYPLVRNARSEVTPDDLARMFAPGSGLMDSFFRDNLASKVDTTNAAWRFTPGIDGKTLPGGEALLRPFQQAQSIRDAFFANGATMPSFRVTLRTVKMDNDILNLTLDVDGQILRYSHGPQAVQMVSWPGLGGTSQVRMQLGLTNGTTSTLETSGPWALNRFFDRARLTAVGGLTREASFNVDGHQVTLSFTLGSIRNPFQLPGFSCP
;
A
#
# COMPACT_ATOMS: atom_id res chain seq x y z
N MET A 1 37.01 -29.08 36.95
CA MET A 1 36.94 -29.39 35.50
C MET A 1 36.52 -28.16 34.70
N HIS A 2 37.34 -27.12 34.65
CA HIS A 2 36.96 -25.85 34.02
C HIS A 2 36.93 -25.91 32.48
N PHE A 3 37.73 -26.81 31.90
CA PHE A 3 37.86 -26.99 30.44
C PHE A 3 37.12 -28.20 29.89
N ALA A 4 36.33 -28.92 30.71
CA ALA A 4 35.61 -30.11 30.25
C ALA A 4 34.74 -29.87 29.01
N PRO A 5 33.98 -28.75 28.91
CA PRO A 5 33.18 -28.47 27.71
C PRO A 5 34.02 -28.18 26.45
N VAL A 6 35.24 -27.67 26.61
CA VAL A 6 36.16 -27.41 25.49
C VAL A 6 36.85 -28.70 25.04
N LEU A 7 37.18 -29.57 26.00
CA LEU A 7 37.74 -30.89 25.71
C LEU A 7 36.73 -31.80 24.99
N GLU A 8 35.45 -31.66 25.28
CA GLU A 8 34.37 -32.38 24.60
C GLU A 8 34.27 -32.02 23.10
N LEU A 9 34.57 -30.77 22.72
CA LEU A 9 34.63 -30.35 21.31
C LEU A 9 35.80 -30.96 20.54
N ALA A 10 36.86 -31.37 21.25
CA ALA A 10 38.03 -32.02 20.68
C ALA A 10 37.91 -33.56 20.68
N GLN A 11 36.75 -34.11 21.03
CA GLN A 11 36.50 -35.55 20.97
C GLN A 11 35.98 -35.99 19.60
N PRO A 12 36.33 -37.22 19.15
CA PRO A 12 35.75 -37.83 17.96
C PRO A 12 34.23 -38.00 18.08
N LEU A 13 33.49 -37.70 17.02
CA LEU A 13 32.04 -37.92 16.96
C LEU A 13 31.64 -39.40 17.08
N GLN A 14 32.54 -40.32 16.74
CA GLN A 14 32.40 -41.78 16.87
C GLN A 14 33.74 -42.41 17.25
N GLN A 15 33.71 -43.53 17.99
CA GLN A 15 34.94 -44.29 18.31
C GLN A 15 35.66 -44.71 17.02
N GLY A 16 36.89 -44.22 16.83
CA GLY A 16 37.71 -44.47 15.65
C GLY A 16 37.59 -43.44 14.51
N SER A 17 36.70 -42.45 14.63
CA SER A 17 36.61 -41.35 13.66
C SER A 17 37.74 -40.34 13.85
N LYS A 18 38.20 -39.73 12.75
CA LYS A 18 39.09 -38.55 12.78
C LYS A 18 38.32 -37.23 12.79
N VAL A 19 36.99 -37.28 12.63
CA VAL A 19 36.11 -36.11 12.62
C VAL A 19 35.75 -35.74 14.04
N LEU A 20 36.11 -34.52 14.42
CA LEU A 20 35.88 -33.94 15.73
C LEU A 20 34.54 -33.20 15.75
N ALA A 21 33.95 -33.04 16.95
CA ALA A 21 32.73 -32.25 17.09
C ALA A 21 32.91 -30.79 16.64
N VAL A 22 34.14 -30.24 16.69
CA VAL A 22 34.46 -28.90 16.18
C VAL A 22 34.40 -28.81 14.64
N ASP A 23 34.60 -29.91 13.91
CA ASP A 23 34.64 -29.91 12.44
C ASP A 23 33.27 -29.57 11.85
N ASP A 24 32.18 -30.05 12.48
CA ASP A 24 30.81 -29.69 12.10
C ASP A 24 30.57 -28.18 12.18
N PHE A 25 31.16 -27.50 13.17
CA PHE A 25 31.06 -26.05 13.29
C PHE A 25 31.87 -25.33 12.20
N LEU A 26 33.07 -25.81 11.88
CA LEU A 26 33.87 -25.25 10.79
C LEU A 26 33.14 -25.38 9.45
N HIS A 27 32.47 -26.51 9.21
CA HIS A 27 31.61 -26.70 8.04
C HIS A 27 30.43 -25.71 8.02
N GLN A 28 29.79 -25.45 9.16
CA GLN A 28 28.70 -24.46 9.22
C GLN A 28 29.16 -23.02 8.98
N ILE A 29 30.39 -22.69 9.38
CA ILE A 29 31.00 -21.38 9.06
C ILE A 29 31.29 -21.27 7.56
N ASP A 30 31.79 -22.34 6.93
CA ASP A 30 31.99 -22.37 5.47
C ASP A 30 30.66 -22.25 4.71
N ASP A 31 29.61 -22.96 5.15
CA ASP A 31 28.24 -22.82 4.64
C ASP A 31 27.75 -21.37 4.74
N LEU A 32 27.99 -20.70 5.87
CA LEU A 32 27.64 -19.29 6.06
C LEU A 32 28.41 -18.38 5.10
N TYR A 33 29.71 -18.60 4.93
CA TYR A 33 30.54 -17.83 4.00
C TYR A 33 30.03 -17.95 2.55
N ARG A 34 29.74 -19.18 2.10
CA ARG A 34 29.16 -19.42 0.77
C ARG A 34 27.81 -18.73 0.61
N TYR A 35 26.95 -18.81 1.64
CA TYR A 35 25.67 -18.11 1.65
C TYR A 35 25.83 -16.59 1.51
N LEU A 36 26.71 -15.97 2.31
CA LEU A 36 26.92 -14.51 2.26
C LEU A 36 27.49 -14.06 0.91
N THR A 37 28.36 -14.87 0.31
CA THR A 37 28.86 -14.63 -1.05
C THR A 37 27.72 -14.66 -2.06
N ALA A 38 26.85 -15.69 -2.00
CA ALA A 38 25.69 -15.78 -2.87
C ALA A 38 24.68 -14.62 -2.68
N VAL A 39 24.48 -14.15 -1.44
CA VAL A 39 23.66 -12.95 -1.15
C VAL A 39 24.27 -11.70 -1.79
N GLN A 40 25.60 -11.54 -1.71
CA GLN A 40 26.29 -10.41 -2.32
C GLN A 40 26.17 -10.45 -3.86
N ASP A 41 26.32 -11.63 -4.46
CA ASP A 41 26.16 -11.81 -5.91
C ASP A 41 24.72 -11.55 -6.37
N ALA A 42 23.73 -12.04 -5.62
CA ALA A 42 22.31 -11.76 -5.86
C ALA A 42 22.03 -10.25 -5.80
N ALA A 43 22.56 -9.55 -4.78
CA ALA A 43 22.40 -8.09 -4.65
C ALA A 43 23.10 -7.31 -5.77
N ASN A 44 24.20 -7.82 -6.31
CA ASN A 44 24.92 -7.22 -7.44
C ASN A 44 24.21 -7.46 -8.78
N SER A 45 23.59 -8.63 -8.94
CA SER A 45 22.90 -9.06 -10.16
C SER A 45 21.41 -8.69 -10.20
N GLY A 46 20.85 -8.17 -9.10
CA GLY A 46 19.42 -7.86 -9.00
C GLY A 46 18.54 -9.10 -8.79
N MET A 47 19.11 -10.26 -8.46
CA MET A 47 18.36 -11.50 -8.23
C MET A 47 17.87 -11.59 -6.78
N PRO A 48 16.79 -12.35 -6.50
CA PRO A 48 16.40 -12.66 -5.13
C PRO A 48 17.52 -13.39 -4.38
N PRO A 49 17.75 -13.10 -3.09
CA PRO A 49 18.74 -13.82 -2.31
C PRO A 49 18.32 -15.28 -2.08
N PRO A 50 19.28 -16.20 -1.87
CA PRO A 50 18.99 -17.59 -1.48
C PRO A 50 18.36 -17.68 -0.09
N SER A 51 17.82 -18.85 0.27
CA SER A 51 17.24 -19.08 1.61
C SER A 51 18.31 -18.96 2.72
N GLY A 52 17.93 -18.33 3.83
CA GLY A 52 18.81 -18.05 4.97
C GLY A 52 19.08 -19.24 5.90
N ASP A 53 18.90 -20.49 5.44
CA ASP A 53 18.96 -21.69 6.29
C ASP A 53 20.34 -21.90 6.92
N ALA A 54 21.40 -21.36 6.30
CA ALA A 54 22.75 -21.39 6.88
C ALA A 54 22.84 -20.56 8.18
N ILE A 55 22.16 -19.42 8.25
CA ILE A 55 22.15 -18.54 9.43
C ILE A 55 21.41 -19.21 10.58
N SER A 56 20.21 -19.76 10.32
CA SER A 56 19.39 -20.41 11.35
C SER A 56 20.07 -21.65 11.91
N ARG A 57 20.71 -22.46 11.05
CA ARG A 57 21.52 -23.61 11.47
C ARG A 57 22.69 -23.20 12.36
N LEU A 58 23.47 -22.18 11.97
CA LEU A 58 24.60 -21.71 12.77
C LEU A 58 24.16 -21.21 14.15
N GLN A 59 23.05 -20.48 14.22
CA GLN A 59 22.50 -20.01 15.49
C GLN A 59 22.01 -21.15 16.39
N ALA A 60 21.35 -22.16 15.82
CA ALA A 60 20.91 -23.34 16.58
C ALA A 60 22.11 -24.11 17.16
N SER A 61 23.21 -24.20 16.42
CA SER A 61 24.45 -24.83 16.88
C SER A 61 25.17 -24.00 17.95
N ALA A 62 25.08 -22.68 17.91
CA ALA A 62 25.73 -21.79 18.88
C ALA A 62 25.34 -22.13 20.33
N GLY A 63 24.08 -22.54 20.56
CA GLY A 63 23.58 -22.94 21.88
C GLY A 63 24.25 -24.18 22.49
N ARG A 64 25.02 -24.93 21.69
CA ARG A 64 25.78 -26.12 22.13
C ARG A 64 27.23 -25.80 22.51
N LEU A 65 27.70 -24.58 22.23
CA LEU A 65 29.06 -24.17 22.52
C LEU A 65 29.21 -23.65 23.96
N PRO A 66 30.37 -23.81 24.60
CA PRO A 66 30.60 -23.29 25.93
C PRO A 66 31.06 -21.83 25.95
N GLY A 67 30.55 -21.06 26.93
CA GLY A 67 31.11 -19.78 27.36
C GLY A 67 31.29 -18.75 26.24
N SER A 68 32.53 -18.35 26.00
CA SER A 68 32.87 -17.32 25.00
C SER A 68 32.64 -17.75 23.56
N LEU A 69 32.72 -19.05 23.25
CA LEU A 69 32.50 -19.57 21.90
C LEU A 69 31.03 -19.44 21.48
N GLN A 70 30.11 -19.67 22.42
CA GLN A 70 28.68 -19.42 22.19
C GLN A 70 28.42 -17.96 21.81
N ASN A 71 29.00 -17.02 22.55
CA ASN A 71 28.82 -15.59 22.30
C ASN A 71 29.42 -15.18 20.95
N MET A 72 30.61 -15.69 20.62
CA MET A 72 31.24 -15.45 19.33
C MET A 72 30.36 -15.93 18.18
N VAL A 73 29.93 -17.19 18.18
CA VAL A 73 29.13 -17.76 17.09
C VAL A 73 27.74 -17.12 17.01
N SER A 74 27.09 -16.85 18.15
CA SER A 74 25.81 -16.14 18.17
C SER A 74 25.93 -14.74 17.58
N SER A 75 26.96 -13.98 17.96
CA SER A 75 27.20 -12.65 17.38
C SER A 75 27.46 -12.69 15.88
N MET A 76 28.14 -13.74 15.41
CA MET A 76 28.43 -13.93 13.99
C MET A 76 27.16 -14.25 13.19
N ALA A 77 26.28 -15.12 13.71
CA ALA A 77 24.99 -15.42 13.11
C ALA A 77 24.09 -14.17 13.06
N VAL A 78 24.02 -13.39 14.16
CA VAL A 78 23.24 -12.14 14.22
C VAL A 78 23.78 -11.10 13.24
N GLY A 79 25.10 -10.94 13.17
CA GLY A 79 25.76 -10.05 12.21
C GLY A 79 25.44 -10.43 10.77
N ALA A 80 25.59 -11.72 10.43
CA ALA A 80 25.29 -12.24 9.10
C ALA A 80 23.80 -12.08 8.72
N SER A 81 22.89 -12.28 9.67
CA SER A 81 21.46 -12.03 9.48
C SER A 81 21.20 -10.55 9.17
N SER A 82 21.78 -9.65 9.96
CA SER A 82 21.61 -8.20 9.77
C SER A 82 22.15 -7.74 8.41
N ASP A 83 23.33 -8.21 8.03
CA ASP A 83 23.96 -7.83 6.76
C ASP A 83 23.21 -8.40 5.56
N ALA A 84 22.76 -9.66 5.62
CA ALA A 84 21.94 -10.25 4.57
C ALA A 84 20.61 -9.49 4.40
N GLN A 85 19.94 -9.14 5.50
CA GLN A 85 18.70 -8.35 5.46
C GLN A 85 18.93 -6.95 4.87
N ARG A 86 20.03 -6.26 5.24
CA ARG A 86 20.36 -4.95 4.65
C ARG A 86 20.59 -5.04 3.15
N ARG A 87 21.37 -6.03 2.70
CA ARG A 87 21.66 -6.25 1.27
C ARG A 87 20.41 -6.57 0.47
N ASP A 88 19.54 -7.42 1.00
CA ASP A 88 18.24 -7.72 0.40
C ASP A 88 17.37 -6.45 0.28
N MET A 89 17.31 -5.62 1.32
CA MET A 89 16.59 -4.35 1.28
C MET A 89 17.14 -3.37 0.25
N ASP A 90 18.46 -3.27 0.13
CA ASP A 90 19.08 -2.44 -0.91
C ASP A 90 18.78 -2.97 -2.32
N ASN A 91 18.73 -4.29 -2.49
CA ASN A 91 18.33 -4.92 -3.73
C ASN A 91 16.85 -4.61 -4.07
N VAL A 92 15.95 -4.79 -3.10
CA VAL A 92 14.52 -4.46 -3.25
C VAL A 92 14.34 -2.99 -3.62
N ARG A 93 15.04 -2.07 -2.96
CA ARG A 93 15.03 -0.62 -3.28
C ARG A 93 15.45 -0.35 -4.73
N LYS A 94 16.56 -0.95 -5.18
CA LYS A 94 17.00 -0.78 -6.57
C LYS A 94 15.95 -1.30 -7.55
N ARG A 95 15.42 -2.49 -7.30
CA ARG A 95 14.45 -3.14 -8.19
C ARG A 95 13.14 -2.39 -8.28
N ILE A 96 12.57 -1.93 -7.17
CA ILE A 96 11.30 -1.18 -7.22
C ILE A 96 11.45 0.13 -8.00
N THR A 97 12.58 0.83 -7.84
CA THR A 97 12.84 2.07 -8.59
C THR A 97 12.94 1.82 -10.10
N MET A 98 13.46 0.65 -10.51
CA MET A 98 13.57 0.26 -11.93
C MET A 98 12.25 -0.27 -12.50
N GLU A 99 11.65 -1.26 -11.84
CA GLU A 99 10.47 -2.00 -12.30
C GLU A 99 9.18 -1.19 -12.20
N VAL A 100 9.07 -0.33 -11.18
CA VAL A 100 7.85 0.43 -10.88
C VAL A 100 8.07 1.94 -10.98
N GLY A 101 9.22 2.43 -10.51
CA GLY A 101 9.48 3.86 -10.37
C GLY A 101 9.43 4.63 -11.70
N SER A 102 9.88 4.03 -12.80
CA SER A 102 9.84 4.66 -14.14
C SER A 102 8.41 4.97 -14.58
N PHE A 103 7.54 3.96 -14.59
CA PHE A 103 6.11 4.10 -14.90
C PHE A 103 5.42 5.06 -13.92
N CYS A 104 5.70 4.91 -12.61
CA CYS A 104 5.11 5.77 -11.59
C CYS A 104 5.39 7.26 -11.84
N ARG A 105 6.64 7.63 -12.12
CA ARG A 105 7.00 9.04 -12.38
C ARG A 105 6.35 9.59 -13.65
N GLN A 106 6.16 8.76 -14.68
CA GLN A 106 5.61 9.20 -15.96
C GLN A 106 4.08 9.33 -15.94
N ALA A 107 3.40 8.32 -15.38
CA ALA A 107 1.96 8.16 -15.50
C ALA A 107 1.17 8.52 -14.22
N ILE A 108 1.82 8.53 -13.05
CA ILE A 108 1.13 8.62 -11.75
C ILE A 108 1.52 9.88 -10.97
N ALA A 109 2.82 10.19 -10.88
CA ALA A 109 3.33 11.28 -10.06
C ALA A 109 2.74 12.64 -10.46
N GLY A 110 2.32 13.42 -9.46
CA GLY A 110 1.88 14.80 -9.68
C GLY A 110 0.55 14.96 -10.42
N ARG A 111 -0.26 13.89 -10.53
CA ARG A 111 -1.49 13.87 -11.33
C ARG A 111 -2.75 13.65 -10.48
N TYR A 112 -3.87 14.13 -11.00
CA TYR A 112 -5.20 13.93 -10.42
C TYR A 112 -5.67 12.49 -10.67
N PRO A 113 -6.35 11.80 -9.72
CA PRO A 113 -6.91 12.29 -8.46
C PRO A 113 -5.95 12.21 -7.26
N LEU A 114 -4.75 11.66 -7.42
CA LEU A 114 -3.81 11.48 -6.31
C LEU A 114 -3.27 12.80 -5.75
N VAL A 115 -3.11 13.79 -6.63
CA VAL A 115 -2.80 15.18 -6.27
C VAL A 115 -4.00 16.05 -6.60
N ARG A 116 -4.71 16.50 -5.56
CA ARG A 116 -6.01 17.19 -5.67
C ARG A 116 -6.02 18.39 -6.63
N ASN A 117 -4.95 19.18 -6.61
CA ASN A 117 -4.85 20.42 -7.40
C ASN A 117 -4.11 20.23 -8.74
N ALA A 118 -3.83 19.00 -9.15
CA ALA A 118 -3.13 18.73 -10.40
C ALA A 118 -4.01 19.02 -11.63
N ARG A 119 -3.38 19.61 -12.65
CA ARG A 119 -4.02 19.87 -13.96
C ARG A 119 -4.06 18.62 -14.82
N SER A 120 -2.96 17.87 -14.86
CA SER A 120 -2.88 16.60 -15.56
C SER A 120 -3.52 15.49 -14.75
N GLU A 121 -4.13 14.54 -15.45
CA GLU A 121 -4.83 13.42 -14.84
C GLU A 121 -4.07 12.11 -15.08
N VAL A 122 -4.26 11.15 -14.18
CA VAL A 122 -3.94 9.75 -14.39
C VAL A 122 -5.06 9.16 -15.25
N THR A 123 -4.75 8.35 -16.25
CA THR A 123 -5.81 7.63 -16.98
C THR A 123 -6.37 6.49 -16.11
N PRO A 124 -7.63 6.05 -16.28
CA PRO A 124 -8.13 4.89 -15.56
C PRO A 124 -7.27 3.63 -15.76
N ASP A 125 -6.74 3.44 -16.97
CA ASP A 125 -5.84 2.32 -17.31
C ASP A 125 -4.49 2.43 -16.59
N ASP A 126 -3.90 3.63 -16.50
CA ASP A 126 -2.65 3.82 -15.77
C ASP A 126 -2.85 3.63 -14.26
N LEU A 127 -3.99 4.08 -13.72
CA LEU A 127 -4.34 3.83 -12.32
C LEU A 127 -4.50 2.33 -12.06
N ALA A 128 -5.18 1.60 -12.96
CA ALA A 128 -5.31 0.14 -12.90
C ALA A 128 -3.95 -0.55 -12.95
N ARG A 129 -3.12 -0.22 -13.94
CA ARG A 129 -1.79 -0.80 -14.10
C ARG A 129 -0.90 -0.59 -12.87
N MET A 130 -1.05 0.54 -12.19
CA MET A 130 -0.28 0.82 -10.99
C MET A 130 -0.83 0.11 -9.74
N PHE A 131 -2.15 0.18 -9.51
CA PHE A 131 -2.76 -0.07 -8.20
C PHE A 131 -3.80 -1.20 -8.17
N ALA A 132 -4.18 -1.80 -9.30
CA ALA A 132 -5.21 -2.84 -9.33
C ALA A 132 -4.88 -4.01 -8.40
N PRO A 133 -5.87 -4.58 -7.70
CA PRO A 133 -5.67 -5.76 -6.87
C PRO A 133 -5.21 -6.96 -7.71
N GLY A 134 -4.21 -7.69 -7.25
CA GLY A 134 -3.71 -8.93 -7.87
C GLY A 134 -2.76 -8.72 -9.05
N SER A 135 -2.97 -7.68 -9.86
CA SER A 135 -2.23 -7.45 -11.11
C SER A 135 -1.48 -6.12 -11.19
N GLY A 136 -1.77 -5.16 -10.32
CA GLY A 136 -1.09 -3.87 -10.32
C GLY A 136 0.40 -4.01 -10.00
N LEU A 137 1.22 -3.10 -10.54
CA LEU A 137 2.68 -3.10 -10.34
C LEU A 137 3.06 -3.08 -8.85
N MET A 138 2.39 -2.26 -8.04
CA MET A 138 2.68 -2.17 -6.60
C MET A 138 2.31 -3.46 -5.86
N ASP A 139 1.14 -4.03 -6.17
CA ASP A 139 0.65 -5.24 -5.51
C ASP A 139 1.48 -6.46 -5.88
N SER A 140 1.77 -6.63 -7.18
CA SER A 140 2.59 -7.73 -7.68
C SER A 140 4.00 -7.66 -7.12
N PHE A 141 4.64 -6.49 -7.16
CA PHE A 141 5.97 -6.32 -6.59
C PHE A 141 5.99 -6.60 -5.09
N PHE A 142 4.99 -6.13 -4.33
CA PHE A 142 4.91 -6.41 -2.89
C PHE A 142 4.76 -7.90 -2.61
N ARG A 143 3.84 -8.57 -3.29
CA ARG A 143 3.59 -10.01 -3.14
C ARG A 143 4.84 -10.82 -3.43
N ASP A 144 5.54 -10.50 -4.51
CA ASP A 144 6.64 -11.32 -5.01
C ASP A 144 7.96 -11.08 -4.24
N ASN A 145 8.11 -9.92 -3.58
CA ASN A 145 9.39 -9.52 -2.97
C ASN A 145 9.34 -9.27 -1.45
N LEU A 146 8.16 -8.96 -0.91
CA LEU A 146 8.00 -8.44 0.45
C LEU A 146 6.97 -9.17 1.32
N ALA A 147 5.97 -9.83 0.74
CA ALA A 147 4.86 -10.40 1.51
C ALA A 147 5.28 -11.43 2.58
N SER A 148 6.35 -12.21 2.33
CA SER A 148 6.87 -13.17 3.31
C SER A 148 7.75 -12.54 4.40
N LYS A 149 8.07 -11.25 4.29
CA LYS A 149 9.04 -10.53 5.13
C LYS A 149 8.42 -9.36 5.90
N VAL A 150 7.14 -9.08 5.69
CA VAL A 150 6.46 -7.90 6.22
C VAL A 150 5.22 -8.31 7.01
N ASP A 151 5.14 -7.83 8.24
CA ASP A 151 3.95 -7.90 9.06
C ASP A 151 3.01 -6.75 8.69
N THR A 152 1.90 -7.10 8.03
CA THR A 152 0.84 -6.17 7.62
C THR A 152 -0.41 -6.25 8.51
N THR A 153 -0.32 -6.94 9.66
CA THR A 153 -1.48 -7.14 10.56
C THR A 153 -1.93 -5.84 11.25
N ASN A 154 -1.02 -4.88 11.38
CA ASN A 154 -1.27 -3.57 11.96
C ASN A 154 -1.22 -2.46 10.90
N ALA A 155 -1.81 -1.30 11.21
CA ALA A 155 -1.79 -0.15 10.31
C ALA A 155 -0.37 0.34 9.98
N ALA A 156 0.57 0.20 10.93
CA ALA A 156 1.98 0.48 10.71
C ALA A 156 2.68 -0.81 10.29
N TRP A 157 2.97 -0.97 8.99
CA TRP A 157 3.70 -2.13 8.52
C TRP A 157 5.15 -2.09 8.94
N ARG A 158 5.68 -3.27 9.27
CA ARG A 158 7.05 -3.46 9.71
C ARG A 158 7.60 -4.74 9.11
N PHE A 159 8.90 -4.78 8.90
CA PHE A 159 9.57 -6.04 8.58
C PHE A 159 9.46 -7.00 9.76
N THR A 160 9.33 -8.29 9.45
CA THR A 160 9.40 -9.35 10.46
C THR A 160 10.78 -9.29 11.13
N PRO A 161 10.86 -9.48 12.46
CA PRO A 161 12.13 -9.45 13.16
C PRO A 161 13.13 -10.47 12.62
N GLY A 162 14.42 -10.13 12.71
CA GLY A 162 15.51 -11.07 12.47
C GLY A 162 15.62 -12.10 13.58
N ILE A 163 16.67 -12.91 13.50
CA ILE A 163 16.91 -14.02 14.44
C ILE A 163 17.17 -13.58 15.89
N ASP A 164 17.49 -12.31 16.11
CA ASP A 164 17.69 -11.69 17.42
C ASP A 164 16.41 -11.04 17.96
N GLY A 165 15.28 -11.20 17.27
CA GLY A 165 13.99 -10.61 17.63
C GLY A 165 13.92 -9.11 17.38
N LYS A 166 14.92 -8.51 16.72
CA LYS A 166 14.91 -7.08 16.39
C LYS A 166 14.49 -6.85 14.95
N THR A 167 13.79 -5.74 14.72
CA THR A 167 13.48 -5.27 13.37
C THR A 167 14.65 -4.51 12.78
N LEU A 168 14.80 -4.59 11.46
CA LEU A 168 15.84 -3.85 10.77
C LEU A 168 15.48 -2.34 10.73
N PRO A 169 16.34 -1.44 11.24
CA PRO A 169 16.08 0.01 11.18
C PRO A 169 16.00 0.51 9.74
N GLY A 170 15.12 1.49 9.48
CA GLY A 170 15.01 2.15 8.18
C GLY A 170 14.23 1.40 7.10
N GLY A 171 13.64 0.24 7.42
CA GLY A 171 12.74 -0.48 6.50
C GLY A 171 11.38 0.20 6.31
N GLU A 172 10.90 0.97 7.30
CA GLU A 172 9.57 1.60 7.26
C GLU A 172 9.39 2.57 6.08
N ALA A 173 10.45 3.30 5.71
CA ALA A 173 10.43 4.21 4.57
C ALA A 173 10.20 3.47 3.24
N LEU A 174 10.73 2.25 3.11
CA LEU A 174 10.52 1.39 1.93
C LEU A 174 9.07 0.86 1.87
N LEU A 175 8.43 0.64 3.03
CA LEU A 175 7.06 0.12 3.10
C LEU A 175 5.98 1.18 2.85
N ARG A 176 6.30 2.45 3.07
CA ARG A 176 5.33 3.56 3.00
C ARG A 176 4.62 3.66 1.63
N PRO A 177 5.30 3.61 0.47
CA PRO A 177 4.62 3.65 -0.84
C PRO A 177 3.62 2.50 -1.03
N PHE A 178 3.91 1.31 -0.49
CA PHE A 178 3.01 0.17 -0.58
C PHE A 178 1.76 0.32 0.31
N GLN A 179 1.90 0.85 1.52
CA GLN A 179 0.76 1.19 2.38
C GLN A 179 -0.15 2.24 1.73
N GLN A 180 0.44 3.25 1.09
CA GLN A 180 -0.28 4.27 0.34
C GLN A 180 -0.98 3.66 -0.88
N ALA A 181 -0.28 2.81 -1.64
CA ALA A 181 -0.83 2.09 -2.79
C ALA A 181 -2.01 1.19 -2.40
N GLN A 182 -1.93 0.46 -1.29
CA GLN A 182 -3.06 -0.30 -0.76
C GLN A 182 -4.25 0.62 -0.44
N SER A 183 -4.00 1.77 0.20
CA SER A 183 -5.08 2.69 0.54
C SER A 183 -5.78 3.27 -0.70
N ILE A 184 -5.03 3.54 -1.77
CA ILE A 184 -5.58 3.94 -3.08
C ILE A 184 -6.37 2.79 -3.71
N ARG A 185 -5.81 1.59 -3.71
CA ARG A 185 -6.48 0.38 -4.21
C ARG A 185 -7.82 0.17 -3.53
N ASP A 186 -7.85 0.19 -2.21
CA ASP A 186 -9.05 -0.05 -1.40
C ASP A 186 -10.10 1.09 -1.54
N ALA A 187 -9.70 2.26 -2.05
CA ALA A 187 -10.59 3.38 -2.35
C ALA A 187 -11.20 3.31 -3.77
N PHE A 188 -10.42 2.85 -4.75
CA PHE A 188 -10.81 2.89 -6.17
C PHE A 188 -11.20 1.55 -6.77
N PHE A 189 -10.91 0.41 -6.14
CA PHE A 189 -11.13 -0.91 -6.73
C PHE A 189 -12.08 -1.73 -5.85
N ALA A 190 -13.34 -1.31 -5.81
CA ALA A 190 -14.35 -2.00 -5.00
C ALA A 190 -14.58 -3.44 -5.48
N ASN A 191 -14.79 -4.37 -4.53
CA ASN A 191 -15.15 -5.77 -4.79
C ASN A 191 -14.20 -6.54 -5.72
N GLY A 192 -12.89 -6.22 -5.69
CA GLY A 192 -11.89 -6.91 -6.51
C GLY A 192 -11.94 -6.53 -8.00
N ALA A 193 -12.56 -5.39 -8.32
CA ALA A 193 -12.52 -4.84 -9.68
C ALA A 193 -11.06 -4.67 -10.15
N THR A 194 -10.82 -4.96 -11.43
CA THR A 194 -9.52 -4.73 -12.09
C THR A 194 -9.40 -3.33 -12.66
N MET A 195 -10.53 -2.63 -12.82
CA MET A 195 -10.61 -1.24 -13.24
C MET A 195 -11.13 -0.34 -12.10
N PRO A 196 -10.74 0.94 -12.06
CA PRO A 196 -11.19 1.87 -11.03
C PRO A 196 -12.72 1.99 -11.07
N SER A 197 -13.38 1.54 -10.00
CA SER A 197 -14.80 1.70 -9.79
C SER A 197 -15.14 1.75 -8.30
N PHE A 198 -16.07 2.62 -7.94
CA PHE A 198 -16.58 2.74 -6.59
C PHE A 198 -18.05 3.15 -6.58
N ARG A 199 -18.71 2.99 -5.43
CA ARG A 199 -20.12 3.36 -5.24
C ARG A 199 -20.26 4.37 -4.12
N VAL A 200 -21.20 5.28 -4.30
CA VAL A 200 -21.52 6.34 -3.35
C VAL A 200 -23.03 6.42 -3.19
N THR A 201 -23.48 6.43 -1.95
CA THR A 201 -24.88 6.67 -1.63
C THR A 201 -25.06 8.16 -1.37
N LEU A 202 -25.93 8.83 -2.13
CA LEU A 202 -26.17 10.26 -2.10
C LEU A 202 -27.57 10.56 -1.58
N ARG A 203 -27.70 11.66 -0.83
CA ARG A 203 -28.97 12.29 -0.49
C ARG A 203 -28.82 13.80 -0.38
N THR A 204 -29.87 14.54 -0.75
CA THR A 204 -29.94 15.99 -0.52
C THR A 204 -30.31 16.25 0.94
N VAL A 205 -29.44 16.94 1.67
CA VAL A 205 -29.67 17.30 3.08
C VAL A 205 -30.40 18.63 3.18
N LYS A 206 -29.89 19.64 2.47
CA LYS A 206 -30.41 21.01 2.49
C LYS A 206 -30.14 21.69 1.16
N MET A 207 -31.00 22.61 0.77
CA MET A 207 -30.76 23.58 -0.29
C MET A 207 -31.40 24.91 0.13
N ASP A 208 -30.93 26.03 -0.41
CA ASP A 208 -31.53 27.35 -0.16
C ASP A 208 -33.00 27.40 -0.62
N ASN A 209 -33.80 28.26 0.02
CA ASN A 209 -35.25 28.31 -0.16
C ASN A 209 -35.68 28.83 -1.55
N ASP A 210 -34.79 29.50 -2.27
CA ASP A 210 -35.01 30.00 -3.63
C ASP A 210 -34.77 28.93 -4.71
N ILE A 211 -34.29 27.74 -4.32
CA ILE A 211 -34.16 26.56 -5.18
C ILE A 211 -35.48 25.76 -5.12
N LEU A 212 -36.16 25.62 -6.27
CA LEU A 212 -37.38 24.83 -6.43
C LEU A 212 -37.08 23.33 -6.58
N ASN A 213 -36.05 23.01 -7.37
CA ASN A 213 -35.65 21.64 -7.62
C ASN A 213 -34.14 21.54 -7.88
N LEU A 214 -33.59 20.38 -7.56
CA LEU A 214 -32.23 19.96 -7.85
C LEU A 214 -32.28 18.70 -8.72
N THR A 215 -31.51 18.71 -9.80
CA THR A 215 -31.21 17.53 -10.60
C THR A 215 -29.71 17.30 -10.58
N LEU A 216 -29.27 16.14 -10.08
CA LEU A 216 -27.89 15.68 -10.12
C LEU A 216 -27.78 14.49 -11.07
N ASP A 217 -27.06 14.66 -12.16
CA ASP A 217 -26.72 13.60 -13.11
C ASP A 217 -25.27 13.15 -12.85
N VAL A 218 -25.10 11.87 -12.49
CA VAL A 218 -23.80 11.22 -12.30
C VAL A 218 -23.62 10.15 -13.37
N ASP A 219 -22.99 10.52 -14.48
CA ASP A 219 -22.70 9.62 -15.60
C ASP A 219 -23.93 8.84 -16.09
N GLY A 220 -25.06 9.54 -16.23
CA GLY A 220 -26.36 8.99 -16.65
C GLY A 220 -27.27 8.54 -15.49
N GLN A 221 -26.79 8.55 -14.25
CA GLN A 221 -27.58 8.21 -13.07
C GLN A 221 -28.16 9.48 -12.43
N ILE A 222 -29.46 9.68 -12.62
CA ILE A 222 -30.13 10.93 -12.25
C ILE A 222 -30.77 10.81 -10.86
N LEU A 223 -30.42 11.74 -9.97
CA LEU A 223 -31.07 12.04 -8.70
C LEU A 223 -31.86 13.34 -8.83
N ARG A 224 -33.15 13.33 -8.47
CA ARG A 224 -34.01 14.52 -8.47
C ARG A 224 -34.55 14.78 -7.07
N TYR A 225 -34.58 16.05 -6.67
CA TYR A 225 -35.14 16.49 -5.40
C TYR A 225 -35.91 17.81 -5.56
N SER A 226 -37.10 17.90 -4.99
CA SER A 226 -37.97 19.08 -5.07
C SER A 226 -38.79 19.25 -3.77
N HIS A 227 -38.09 19.38 -2.64
CA HIS A 227 -38.69 19.55 -1.29
C HIS A 227 -39.64 18.42 -0.83
N GLY A 228 -39.58 17.26 -1.47
CA GLY A 228 -40.29 16.05 -1.06
C GLY A 228 -39.52 15.25 0.01
N PRO A 229 -39.95 14.01 0.28
CA PRO A 229 -39.17 13.08 1.10
C PRO A 229 -37.74 12.94 0.56
N GLN A 230 -36.75 12.91 1.45
CA GLN A 230 -35.34 12.75 1.07
C GLN A 230 -35.12 11.35 0.47
N ALA A 231 -35.07 11.27 -0.87
CA ALA A 231 -34.69 10.05 -1.56
C ALA A 231 -33.18 9.83 -1.41
N VAL A 232 -32.81 8.59 -1.09
CA VAL A 232 -31.44 8.12 -1.04
C VAL A 232 -31.16 7.34 -2.31
N GLN A 233 -30.09 7.67 -3.02
CA GLN A 233 -29.72 6.99 -4.27
C GLN A 233 -28.26 6.54 -4.22
N MET A 234 -28.05 5.26 -4.49
CA MET A 234 -26.71 4.73 -4.73
C MET A 234 -26.33 4.93 -6.19
N VAL A 235 -25.17 5.54 -6.43
CA VAL A 235 -24.60 5.70 -7.77
C VAL A 235 -23.25 4.99 -7.85
N SER A 236 -22.92 4.44 -9.02
CA SER A 236 -21.57 3.95 -9.34
C SER A 236 -20.78 5.01 -10.10
N TRP A 237 -19.46 5.01 -9.93
CA TRP A 237 -18.54 5.73 -10.80
C TRP A 237 -17.48 4.76 -11.33
N PRO A 238 -17.26 4.69 -12.66
CA PRO A 238 -18.12 5.28 -13.69
C PRO A 238 -19.54 4.68 -13.67
N GLY A 239 -20.48 5.43 -14.24
CA GLY A 239 -21.85 5.00 -14.47
C GLY A 239 -21.99 4.25 -15.80
N LEU A 240 -23.22 3.84 -16.12
CA LEU A 240 -23.53 3.15 -17.37
C LEU A 240 -23.78 4.12 -18.54
N GLY A 241 -23.90 5.42 -18.27
CA GLY A 241 -24.19 6.43 -19.28
C GLY A 241 -23.00 6.76 -20.19
N GLY A 242 -21.76 6.56 -19.71
CA GLY A 242 -20.54 6.76 -20.50
C GLY A 242 -20.30 8.22 -20.91
N THR A 243 -20.94 9.19 -20.25
CA THR A 243 -20.76 10.62 -20.51
C THR A 243 -19.46 11.13 -19.90
N SER A 244 -18.93 10.46 -18.87
CA SER A 244 -17.78 10.92 -18.07
C SER A 244 -18.03 12.34 -17.53
N GLN A 245 -19.27 12.63 -17.15
CA GLN A 245 -19.70 13.93 -16.65
C GLN A 245 -20.49 13.80 -15.35
N VAL A 246 -20.38 14.84 -14.52
CA VAL A 246 -21.26 15.05 -13.38
C VAL A 246 -21.81 16.47 -13.45
N ARG A 247 -23.14 16.59 -13.45
CA ARG A 247 -23.86 17.86 -13.57
C ARG A 247 -24.89 18.00 -12.45
N MET A 248 -24.76 19.06 -11.66
CA MET A 248 -25.80 19.53 -10.74
C MET A 248 -26.49 20.75 -11.36
N GLN A 249 -27.79 20.65 -11.59
CA GLN A 249 -28.62 21.73 -12.09
C GLN A 249 -29.68 22.10 -11.04
N LEU A 250 -29.79 23.39 -10.76
CA LEU A 250 -30.74 23.98 -9.83
C LEU A 250 -31.80 24.76 -10.61
N GLY A 251 -33.07 24.43 -10.43
CA GLY A 251 -34.18 25.25 -10.91
C GLY A 251 -34.59 26.24 -9.83
N LEU A 252 -34.60 27.54 -10.16
CA LEU A 252 -34.82 28.62 -9.20
C LEU A 252 -36.24 29.19 -9.26
N THR A 253 -36.68 29.83 -8.17
CA THR A 253 -38.01 30.46 -8.05
C THR A 253 -38.27 31.58 -9.06
N ASN A 254 -37.21 32.23 -9.55
CA ASN A 254 -37.29 33.25 -10.60
C ASN A 254 -37.39 32.68 -12.04
N GLY A 255 -37.47 31.34 -12.19
CA GLY A 255 -37.54 30.66 -13.47
C GLY A 255 -36.20 30.43 -14.18
N THR A 256 -35.08 30.88 -13.60
CA THR A 256 -33.74 30.63 -14.15
C THR A 256 -33.13 29.33 -13.61
N THR A 257 -31.99 28.93 -14.18
CA THR A 257 -31.26 27.74 -13.75
C THR A 257 -29.80 28.05 -13.46
N SER A 258 -29.26 27.50 -12.38
CA SER A 258 -27.83 27.53 -12.08
C SER A 258 -27.23 26.14 -12.23
N THR A 259 -26.00 26.03 -12.75
CA THR A 259 -25.39 24.72 -13.10
C THR A 259 -23.95 24.62 -12.64
N LEU A 260 -23.63 23.51 -11.97
CA LEU A 260 -22.26 23.08 -11.69
C LEU A 260 -21.97 21.81 -12.50
N GLU A 261 -20.96 21.86 -13.36
CA GLU A 261 -20.55 20.73 -14.18
C GLU A 261 -19.06 20.42 -14.04
N THR A 262 -18.75 19.13 -14.09
CA THR A 262 -17.40 18.60 -14.18
C THR A 262 -17.37 17.45 -15.19
N SER A 263 -16.22 17.25 -15.82
CA SER A 263 -16.04 16.25 -16.87
C SER A 263 -14.69 15.54 -16.75
N GLY A 264 -14.56 14.43 -17.48
CA GLY A 264 -13.37 13.60 -17.55
C GLY A 264 -13.47 12.32 -16.72
N PRO A 265 -12.42 11.47 -16.73
CA PRO A 265 -12.40 10.16 -16.08
C PRO A 265 -12.62 10.23 -14.55
N TRP A 266 -12.39 11.40 -13.96
CA TRP A 266 -12.51 11.65 -12.52
C TRP A 266 -13.53 12.76 -12.21
N ALA A 267 -14.52 12.98 -13.07
CA ALA A 267 -15.48 14.07 -12.92
C ALA A 267 -16.18 14.04 -11.55
N LEU A 268 -16.58 12.87 -11.05
CA LEU A 268 -17.20 12.79 -9.72
C LEU A 268 -16.25 13.22 -8.59
N ASN A 269 -14.96 12.89 -8.67
CA ASN A 269 -13.99 13.38 -7.70
C ASN A 269 -13.87 14.91 -7.80
N ARG A 270 -13.81 15.46 -9.03
CA ARG A 270 -13.72 16.92 -9.26
C ARG A 270 -14.95 17.65 -8.77
N PHE A 271 -16.12 17.03 -8.91
CA PHE A 271 -17.37 17.54 -8.41
C PHE A 271 -17.30 17.73 -6.89
N PHE A 272 -16.92 16.68 -6.15
CA PHE A 272 -16.73 16.80 -4.69
C PHE A 272 -15.60 17.73 -4.29
N ASP A 273 -14.62 17.98 -5.16
CA ASP A 273 -13.58 19.00 -4.92
C ASP A 273 -14.11 20.44 -4.97
N ARG A 274 -15.26 20.67 -5.61
CA ARG A 274 -15.97 21.97 -5.59
C ARG A 274 -16.78 22.19 -4.32
N ALA A 275 -16.88 21.17 -3.45
CA ALA A 275 -17.58 21.26 -2.19
C ALA A 275 -16.64 21.47 -1.00
N ARG A 276 -17.17 22.12 0.04
CA ARG A 276 -16.60 22.04 1.38
C ARG A 276 -17.08 20.74 2.02
N LEU A 277 -16.14 19.85 2.31
CA LEU A 277 -16.42 18.55 2.93
C LEU A 277 -16.36 18.62 4.46
N THR A 278 -17.36 18.08 5.15
CA THR A 278 -17.42 17.97 6.60
C THR A 278 -17.71 16.54 7.03
N ALA A 279 -17.11 16.10 8.13
CA ALA A 279 -17.40 14.80 8.72
C ALA A 279 -18.59 14.91 9.67
N VAL A 280 -19.58 14.04 9.48
CA VAL A 280 -20.82 14.01 10.30
C VAL A 280 -20.83 12.80 11.24
N GLY A 281 -20.19 11.70 10.85
CA GLY A 281 -20.03 10.50 11.67
C GLY A 281 -19.83 9.24 10.82
N GLY A 282 -19.09 8.26 11.33
CA GLY A 282 -18.79 7.03 10.60
C GLY A 282 -18.21 7.28 9.20
N LEU A 283 -18.79 6.64 8.18
CA LEU A 283 -18.45 6.80 6.76
C LEU A 283 -19.24 7.90 6.05
N THR A 284 -20.15 8.57 6.77
CA THR A 284 -20.98 9.63 6.20
C THR A 284 -20.25 10.97 6.26
N ARG A 285 -20.36 11.71 5.17
CA ARG A 285 -19.80 13.05 5.00
C ARG A 285 -20.87 13.95 4.41
N GLU A 286 -20.73 15.25 4.64
CA GLU A 286 -21.51 16.28 3.97
C GLU A 286 -20.61 17.07 3.02
N ALA A 287 -21.18 17.43 1.87
CA ALA A 287 -20.57 18.20 0.81
C ALA A 287 -21.44 19.43 0.59
N SER A 288 -20.96 20.59 1.00
CA SER A 288 -21.64 21.88 0.80
C SER A 288 -21.09 22.55 -0.46
N PHE A 289 -21.97 22.77 -1.43
CA PHE A 289 -21.70 23.38 -2.73
C PHE A 289 -22.24 24.80 -2.75
N ASN A 290 -21.48 25.70 -3.39
CA ASN A 290 -21.99 26.99 -3.85
C ASN A 290 -22.10 26.92 -5.38
N VAL A 291 -23.30 27.08 -5.91
CA VAL A 291 -23.57 27.12 -7.35
C VAL A 291 -24.17 28.48 -7.67
N ASP A 292 -23.36 29.36 -8.27
CA ASP A 292 -23.74 30.72 -8.65
C ASP A 292 -24.39 31.56 -7.53
N GLY A 293 -23.97 31.34 -6.27
CA GLY A 293 -24.47 32.02 -5.08
C GLY A 293 -25.45 31.20 -4.25
N HIS A 294 -25.98 30.10 -4.80
CA HIS A 294 -26.96 29.24 -4.14
C HIS A 294 -26.29 28.06 -3.43
N GLN A 295 -26.67 27.80 -2.18
CA GLN A 295 -26.12 26.73 -1.37
C GLN A 295 -26.91 25.43 -1.51
N VAL A 296 -26.17 24.33 -1.64
CA VAL A 296 -26.70 22.97 -1.58
C VAL A 296 -25.80 22.12 -0.71
N THR A 297 -26.36 21.42 0.27
CA THR A 297 -25.66 20.39 1.04
C THR A 297 -26.17 19.03 0.64
N LEU A 298 -25.29 18.21 0.08
CA LEU A 298 -25.50 16.79 -0.10
C LEU A 298 -24.80 16.05 1.04
N SER A 299 -25.37 14.95 1.51
CA SER A 299 -24.57 13.97 2.26
C SER A 299 -24.30 12.77 1.39
N PHE A 300 -23.13 12.20 1.58
CA PHE A 300 -22.72 10.98 0.92
C PHE A 300 -22.18 9.96 1.92
N THR A 301 -22.49 8.70 1.67
CA THR A 301 -21.96 7.55 2.40
C THR A 301 -21.24 6.66 1.42
N LEU A 302 -20.02 6.28 1.78
CA LEU A 302 -19.15 5.45 0.96
C LEU A 302 -19.42 3.97 1.21
N GLY A 303 -19.28 3.14 0.16
CA GLY A 303 -19.33 1.68 0.30
C GLY A 303 -18.08 1.07 0.95
N SER A 304 -17.02 1.85 1.17
CA SER A 304 -15.73 1.43 1.74
C SER A 304 -15.29 2.40 2.84
N ILE A 305 -14.44 1.91 3.75
CA ILE A 305 -13.78 2.73 4.78
C ILE A 305 -12.81 3.73 4.14
N ARG A 306 -12.29 3.43 2.95
CA ARG A 306 -11.39 4.33 2.21
C ARG A 306 -12.18 5.24 1.27
N ASN A 307 -11.87 6.54 1.34
CA ASN A 307 -12.61 7.59 0.64
C ASN A 307 -11.90 7.99 -0.66
N PRO A 308 -12.48 7.73 -1.86
CA PRO A 308 -11.88 8.16 -3.13
C PRO A 308 -11.82 9.68 -3.30
N PHE A 309 -12.57 10.45 -2.49
CA PHE A 309 -12.56 11.91 -2.48
C PHE A 309 -11.57 12.53 -1.47
N GLN A 310 -10.97 11.71 -0.61
CA GLN A 310 -9.99 12.12 0.39
C GLN A 310 -8.90 11.05 0.48
N LEU A 311 -8.00 11.06 -0.49
CA LEU A 311 -6.91 10.11 -0.57
C LEU A 311 -5.76 10.50 0.37
N PRO A 312 -5.04 9.51 0.93
CA PRO A 312 -3.72 9.80 1.48
C PRO A 312 -2.78 10.25 0.36
N GLY A 313 -1.76 11.03 0.72
CA GLY A 313 -0.69 11.35 -0.22
C GLY A 313 0.00 10.07 -0.70
N PHE A 314 0.42 10.05 -1.97
CA PHE A 314 1.19 8.96 -2.56
C PHE A 314 2.53 9.47 -3.07
N SER A 315 3.59 8.74 -2.78
CA SER A 315 4.94 9.03 -3.27
C SER A 315 5.44 7.84 -4.08
N CYS A 316 5.93 8.11 -5.29
CA CYS A 316 6.57 7.08 -6.08
C CYS A 316 7.80 6.51 -5.35
N PRO A 317 8.02 5.19 -5.43
CA PRO A 317 9.26 4.57 -5.00
C PRO A 317 10.44 4.86 -5.96
#